data_AF-A0A7V8NSU8-F1
#
_entry.id   AF-A0A7V8NSU8-F1
#
_cell.length_a   1.000
_cell.length_b   1.000
_cell.length_c   1.000
_cell.angle_alpha   90.00
_cell.angle_beta   90.00
_cell.angle_gamma   90.00
#
_symmetry.space_group_name_H-M   'P 1'
#
loop_
_entity.id
_entity.type
_entity.pdbx_description
1 polymer ?
#
loop_
_entity_poly.entity_id
_entity_poly.type
_entity_poly.pdbx_seq_one_letter_code
_entity_poly.pdbx_strand_id
1 'polypeptide(L)'
;LRYTDARRFGRIAYLTEVPLEQELTRFGADPLEIGKAEFAKRIRERRARIKALLLDQRVLRGVGNIYADESLWRARIHPAQLGARLTLEQAEALWRALQEILRKAIVLRGSSISDFLDAEGEPGEYQRRHRAYGREGKSCHRCKTAIRRGLVAGRSSYFCPSCQRPPRGFAALPLPPRTAHVPSRKPRRTN
;
A
#
# COMPACT_ATOMS: atom_id res chain seq x y z
N LEU A 1 20.69 5.26 -20.50
CA LEU A 1 20.01 5.08 -19.20
C LEU A 1 20.33 6.28 -18.31
N ARG A 2 19.32 6.98 -17.75
CA ARG A 2 19.52 8.10 -16.79
C ARG A 2 18.89 7.72 -15.45
N TYR A 3 19.65 7.81 -14.36
CA TYR A 3 19.15 7.58 -13.00
C TYR A 3 18.85 8.92 -12.32
N THR A 4 17.57 9.16 -12.03
CA THR A 4 17.10 10.41 -11.38
C THR A 4 16.50 10.07 -10.03
N ASP A 5 17.08 10.61 -8.95
CA ASP A 5 16.57 10.44 -7.57
C ASP A 5 16.69 11.75 -6.78
N ALA A 6 15.61 12.55 -6.82
CA ALA A 6 15.58 13.87 -6.19
C ALA A 6 15.78 13.82 -4.66
N ARG A 7 15.42 12.70 -4.01
CA ARG A 7 15.51 12.57 -2.54
C ARG A 7 16.73 11.78 -2.08
N ARG A 8 17.53 11.24 -2.99
CA ARG A 8 18.77 10.51 -2.72
C ARG A 8 18.56 9.31 -1.76
N PHE A 9 17.46 8.59 -1.94
CA PHE A 9 17.16 7.38 -1.16
C PHE A 9 17.49 6.08 -1.88
N GLY A 10 17.56 6.08 -3.21
CA GLY A 10 17.95 4.93 -3.98
C GLY A 10 19.47 4.76 -4.01
N ARG A 11 19.88 3.58 -4.49
CA ARG A 11 21.27 3.13 -4.46
C ARG A 11 21.59 2.38 -5.75
N ILE A 12 22.82 2.50 -6.20
CA ILE A 12 23.41 1.69 -7.26
C ILE A 12 24.61 0.98 -6.65
N ALA A 13 24.71 -0.33 -6.84
CA ALA A 13 25.83 -1.14 -6.40
C ALA A 13 26.27 -2.04 -7.56
N TYR A 14 27.57 -2.22 -7.70
CA TYR A 14 28.17 -3.21 -8.57
C TYR A 14 28.58 -4.40 -7.71
N LEU A 15 28.02 -5.57 -7.99
CA LEU A 15 28.23 -6.80 -7.24
C LEU A 15 28.63 -7.91 -8.21
N THR A 16 29.61 -8.72 -7.82
CA THR A 16 29.87 -10.01 -8.48
C THR A 16 28.86 -11.06 -8.00
N GLU A 17 28.87 -12.25 -8.61
CA GLU A 17 27.84 -13.29 -8.38
C GLU A 17 27.65 -13.64 -6.90
N VAL A 18 28.74 -13.96 -6.18
CA VAL A 18 28.66 -14.37 -4.76
C VAL A 18 28.10 -13.25 -3.86
N PRO A 19 28.61 -12.00 -3.90
CA PRO A 19 28.00 -10.88 -3.19
C PRO A 19 26.55 -10.60 -3.58
N LEU A 20 26.18 -10.79 -4.85
CA LEU A 20 24.80 -10.59 -5.32
C LEU A 20 23.85 -11.61 -4.68
N GLU A 21 24.20 -12.90 -4.69
CA GLU A 21 23.41 -13.94 -4.03
C GLU A 21 23.22 -13.63 -2.55
N GLN A 22 24.31 -13.26 -1.85
CA GLN A 22 24.25 -12.87 -0.45
C GLN A 22 23.33 -11.67 -0.20
N GLU A 23 23.38 -10.64 -1.06
CA GLU A 23 22.50 -9.48 -0.91
C GLU A 23 21.02 -9.88 -1.13
N LEU A 24 20.75 -10.74 -2.10
CA LEU A 24 19.39 -11.20 -2.41
C LEU A 24 18.76 -12.03 -1.26
N THR A 25 19.55 -12.74 -0.45
CA THR A 25 19.04 -13.48 0.73
C THR A 25 18.39 -12.59 1.79
N ARG A 26 18.68 -11.29 1.79
CA ARG A 26 18.11 -10.33 2.76
C ARG A 26 16.64 -10.03 2.48
N PHE A 27 16.17 -10.31 1.27
CA PHE A 27 14.81 -10.03 0.86
C PHE A 27 13.88 -11.21 1.14
N GLY A 28 12.64 -10.87 1.48
CA GLY A 28 11.57 -11.83 1.64
C GLY A 28 11.11 -12.41 0.31
N ALA A 29 10.08 -13.23 0.38
CA ALA A 29 9.50 -13.85 -0.80
C ALA A 29 8.91 -12.80 -1.75
N ASP A 30 8.93 -13.11 -3.05
CA ASP A 30 8.19 -12.32 -4.01
C ASP A 30 6.68 -12.50 -3.74
N PRO A 31 5.92 -11.40 -3.54
CA PRO A 31 4.50 -11.51 -3.31
C PRO A 31 3.80 -12.22 -4.47
N LEU A 32 4.23 -12.10 -5.74
CA LEU A 32 3.57 -12.72 -6.90
C LEU A 32 3.87 -14.21 -7.09
N GLU A 33 4.95 -14.72 -6.48
CA GLU A 33 5.39 -16.11 -6.62
C GLU A 33 5.09 -16.95 -5.38
N ILE A 34 5.01 -16.33 -4.19
CA ILE A 34 4.76 -17.03 -2.93
C ILE A 34 3.40 -17.76 -2.94
N GLY A 35 3.41 -19.02 -2.53
CA GLY A 35 2.20 -19.82 -2.36
C GLY A 35 1.35 -19.37 -1.17
N LYS A 36 0.04 -19.59 -1.24
CA LYS A 36 -0.93 -19.19 -0.20
C LYS A 36 -0.56 -19.68 1.22
N ALA A 37 -0.06 -20.92 1.34
CA ALA A 37 0.28 -21.54 2.61
C ALA A 37 1.53 -20.89 3.23
N GLU A 38 2.57 -20.67 2.44
CA GLU A 38 3.78 -20.00 2.88
C GLU A 38 3.49 -18.54 3.26
N PHE A 39 2.67 -17.83 2.47
CA PHE A 39 2.23 -16.48 2.81
C PHE A 39 1.53 -16.44 4.17
N ALA A 40 0.56 -17.33 4.39
CA ALA A 40 -0.16 -17.40 5.65
C ALA A 40 0.78 -17.69 6.83
N LYS A 41 1.74 -18.60 6.65
CA LYS A 41 2.77 -18.92 7.66
C LYS A 41 3.60 -17.69 8.02
N ARG A 42 4.22 -17.03 7.03
CA ARG A 42 5.09 -15.85 7.22
C ARG A 42 4.39 -14.71 7.97
N ILE A 43 3.08 -14.55 7.75
CA ILE A 43 2.27 -13.50 8.39
C ILE A 43 1.82 -13.91 9.80
N ARG A 44 1.31 -15.13 9.97
CA ARG A 44 0.68 -15.58 11.22
C ARG A 44 1.68 -15.95 12.31
N GLU A 45 2.93 -16.25 11.97
CA GLU A 45 3.97 -16.53 12.98
C GLU A 45 4.51 -15.27 13.67
N ARG A 46 4.16 -14.08 13.18
CA ARG A 46 4.73 -12.82 13.68
C ARG A 46 3.71 -12.00 14.48
N ARG A 47 4.12 -11.59 15.69
CA ARG A 47 3.35 -10.71 16.59
C ARG A 47 3.51 -9.22 16.21
N ALA A 48 3.41 -8.89 14.93
CA ALA A 48 3.44 -7.52 14.43
C ALA A 48 2.12 -7.16 13.73
N ARG A 49 1.87 -5.85 13.57
CA ARG A 49 0.69 -5.36 12.83
C ARG A 49 0.80 -5.80 11.37
N ILE A 50 -0.31 -6.24 10.78
CA ILE A 50 -0.33 -6.83 9.44
C ILE A 50 0.25 -5.90 8.39
N LYS A 51 -0.06 -4.60 8.46
CA LYS A 51 0.53 -3.64 7.53
C LYS A 51 2.05 -3.51 7.70
N ALA A 52 2.56 -3.58 8.92
CA ALA A 52 4.00 -3.55 9.16
C ALA A 52 4.68 -4.77 8.52
N LEU A 53 4.05 -5.95 8.60
CA LEU A 53 4.55 -7.17 7.95
C LEU A 53 4.53 -7.07 6.43
N LEU A 54 3.47 -6.51 5.85
CA LEU A 54 3.40 -6.28 4.40
C LEU A 54 4.48 -5.30 3.91
N LEU A 55 4.94 -4.37 4.74
CA LEU A 55 5.96 -3.38 4.37
C LEU A 55 7.40 -3.84 4.69
N ASP A 56 7.56 -4.89 5.50
CA ASP A 56 8.87 -5.44 5.84
C ASP A 56 9.43 -6.20 4.64
N GLN A 57 10.46 -5.62 4.01
CA GLN A 57 11.09 -6.18 2.82
C GLN A 57 11.75 -7.55 3.07
N ARG A 58 11.93 -7.97 4.33
CA ARG A 58 12.39 -9.31 4.73
C ARG A 58 11.24 -10.34 4.82
N VAL A 59 10.00 -9.87 4.89
CA VAL A 59 8.80 -10.73 4.81
C VAL A 59 8.39 -10.89 3.36
N LEU A 60 8.12 -9.76 2.70
CA LEU A 60 7.67 -9.66 1.32
C LEU A 60 8.39 -8.48 0.66
N ARG A 61 9.14 -8.75 -0.40
CA ARG A 61 9.82 -7.69 -1.17
C ARG A 61 8.86 -6.98 -2.12
N GLY A 62 9.14 -5.72 -2.42
CA GLY A 62 8.39 -4.95 -3.42
C GLY A 62 7.00 -4.46 -3.01
N VAL A 63 6.49 -4.87 -1.85
CA VAL A 63 5.19 -4.38 -1.35
C VAL A 63 5.35 -3.01 -0.68
N GLY A 64 4.78 -1.99 -1.32
CA GLY A 64 4.78 -0.61 -0.85
C GLY A 64 3.49 -0.19 -0.13
N ASN A 65 3.48 1.05 0.36
CA ASN A 65 2.40 1.61 1.18
C ASN A 65 1.02 1.59 0.49
N ILE A 66 0.99 1.89 -0.81
CA ILE A 66 -0.23 1.92 -1.63
C ILE A 66 -0.85 0.54 -1.69
N TYR A 67 -0.10 -0.44 -2.18
CA TYR A 67 -0.61 -1.78 -2.40
C TYR A 67 -0.94 -2.48 -1.07
N ALA A 68 -0.19 -2.22 0.00
CA ALA A 68 -0.55 -2.72 1.33
C ALA A 68 -1.94 -2.23 1.78
N ASP A 69 -2.23 -0.92 1.69
CA ASP A 69 -3.53 -0.37 2.08
C ASP A 69 -4.67 -0.87 1.18
N GLU A 70 -4.45 -0.91 -0.12
CA GLU A 70 -5.43 -1.41 -1.08
C GLU A 70 -5.73 -2.89 -0.87
N SER A 71 -4.72 -3.72 -0.59
CA SER A 71 -4.90 -5.16 -0.33
C SER A 71 -5.60 -5.42 0.99
N LEU A 72 -5.25 -4.69 2.05
CA LEU A 72 -5.94 -4.78 3.32
C LEU A 72 -7.39 -4.32 3.23
N TRP A 73 -7.65 -3.23 2.49
CA TRP A 73 -9.01 -2.81 2.18
C TRP A 73 -9.73 -3.92 1.42
N ARG A 74 -9.16 -4.44 0.32
CA ARG A 74 -9.76 -5.51 -0.48
C ARG A 74 -10.07 -6.75 0.35
N ALA A 75 -9.18 -7.15 1.26
CA ALA A 75 -9.37 -8.28 2.16
C ALA A 75 -10.24 -8.02 3.40
N ARG A 76 -10.71 -6.77 3.62
CA ARG A 76 -11.48 -6.35 4.81
C ARG A 76 -10.72 -6.51 6.13
N ILE A 77 -9.40 -6.38 6.11
CA ILE A 77 -8.54 -6.52 7.29
C ILE A 77 -8.05 -5.15 7.73
N HIS A 78 -8.15 -4.83 9.03
CA HIS A 78 -7.65 -3.56 9.53
C HIS A 78 -6.11 -3.53 9.56
N PRO A 79 -5.45 -2.46 9.10
CA PRO A 79 -3.98 -2.40 8.98
C PRO A 79 -3.22 -2.62 10.29
N ALA A 80 -3.85 -2.30 11.43
CA ALA A 80 -3.29 -2.51 12.76
C ALA A 80 -3.63 -3.86 13.41
N GLN A 81 -4.38 -4.75 12.76
CA GLN A 81 -4.61 -6.10 13.27
C GLN A 81 -3.28 -6.85 13.34
N LEU A 82 -3.06 -7.65 14.38
CA LEU A 82 -1.84 -8.46 14.48
C LEU A 82 -1.87 -9.59 13.46
N GLY A 83 -0.76 -9.83 12.74
CA GLY A 83 -0.61 -10.93 11.80
C GLY A 83 -0.92 -12.28 12.46
N ALA A 84 -0.38 -12.51 13.66
CA ALA A 84 -0.67 -13.67 14.50
C ALA A 84 -2.13 -13.85 14.93
N ARG A 85 -2.99 -12.82 14.75
CA ARG A 85 -4.43 -12.90 15.02
C ARG A 85 -5.28 -13.05 13.77
N LEU A 86 -4.67 -13.19 12.58
CA LEU A 86 -5.42 -13.52 11.38
C LEU A 86 -5.80 -14.99 11.39
N THR A 87 -7.05 -15.28 11.04
CA THR A 87 -7.45 -16.64 10.70
C THR A 87 -6.78 -17.07 9.40
N LEU A 88 -6.77 -18.37 9.12
CA LEU A 88 -6.22 -18.88 7.87
C LEU A 88 -6.98 -18.31 6.67
N GLU A 89 -8.30 -18.22 6.75
CA GLU A 89 -9.16 -17.67 5.70
C GLU A 89 -8.88 -16.19 5.45
N GLN A 90 -8.65 -15.41 6.52
CA GLN A 90 -8.25 -14.00 6.39
C GLN A 90 -6.88 -13.87 5.71
N ALA A 91 -5.92 -14.71 6.08
CA ALA A 91 -4.60 -14.71 5.45
C ALA A 91 -4.68 -15.11 3.97
N GLU A 92 -5.48 -16.12 3.61
CA GLU A 92 -5.72 -16.50 2.22
C GLU A 92 -6.43 -15.39 1.42
N ALA A 93 -7.45 -14.74 2.02
CA ALA A 93 -8.14 -13.62 1.40
C ALA A 93 -7.20 -12.43 1.15
N LEU A 94 -6.27 -12.17 2.07
CA LEU A 94 -5.23 -11.16 1.91
C LEU A 94 -4.24 -11.53 0.80
N TRP A 95 -3.80 -12.79 0.74
CA TRP A 95 -2.94 -13.28 -0.32
C TRP A 95 -3.59 -13.07 -1.69
N ARG A 96 -4.84 -13.54 -1.89
CA ARG A 96 -5.60 -13.33 -3.14
C ARG A 96 -5.75 -11.85 -3.47
N ALA A 97 -6.07 -11.02 -2.49
CA ALA A 97 -6.20 -9.59 -2.68
C ALA A 97 -4.90 -8.92 -3.12
N LEU A 98 -3.77 -9.31 -2.52
CA LEU A 98 -2.44 -8.81 -2.86
C LEU A 98 -2.03 -9.21 -4.28
N GLN A 99 -2.17 -10.49 -4.62
CA GLN A 99 -1.97 -11.02 -5.97
C GLN A 99 -2.68 -10.18 -7.03
N GLU A 100 -3.99 -10.00 -6.86
CA GLU A 100 -4.83 -9.31 -7.84
C GLU A 100 -4.49 -7.83 -7.96
N ILE A 101 -4.17 -7.18 -6.84
CA ILE A 101 -3.81 -5.75 -6.84
C ILE A 101 -2.48 -5.52 -7.53
N LEU A 102 -1.47 -6.34 -7.22
CA LEU A 102 -0.15 -6.21 -7.84
C LEU A 102 -0.20 -6.50 -9.34
N ARG A 103 -0.88 -7.56 -9.77
CA ARG A 103 -1.06 -7.85 -11.21
C ARG A 103 -1.77 -6.70 -11.93
N LYS A 104 -2.85 -6.16 -11.34
CA LYS A 104 -3.56 -4.99 -11.92
C LYS A 104 -2.70 -3.75 -11.95
N ALA A 105 -1.89 -3.52 -10.92
CA ALA A 105 -0.98 -2.39 -10.87
C ALA A 105 0.10 -2.50 -11.94
N ILE A 106 0.66 -3.69 -12.18
CA ILE A 106 1.63 -3.92 -13.26
C ILE A 106 1.01 -3.62 -14.63
N VAL A 107 -0.18 -4.15 -14.93
CA VAL A 107 -0.90 -3.86 -16.18
C VAL A 107 -1.17 -2.36 -16.37
N LEU A 108 -1.43 -1.64 -15.27
CA LEU A 108 -1.68 -0.20 -15.27
C LEU A 108 -0.41 0.63 -15.00
N ARG A 109 0.78 0.05 -15.13
CA ARG A 109 2.08 0.74 -15.00
C ARG A 109 2.29 1.45 -13.65
N GLY A 110 1.66 0.94 -12.59
CA GLY A 110 1.77 1.45 -11.23
C GLY A 110 0.89 2.69 -10.96
N SER A 111 1.23 3.45 -9.92
CA SER A 111 0.51 4.67 -9.53
C SER A 111 1.42 5.90 -9.63
N SER A 112 1.02 6.89 -10.44
CA SER A 112 1.68 8.20 -10.50
C SER A 112 0.94 9.19 -9.59
N ILE A 113 1.45 9.39 -8.37
CA ILE A 113 0.85 10.29 -7.36
C ILE A 113 1.58 11.64 -7.30
N SER A 114 2.89 11.64 -7.50
CA SER A 114 3.73 12.85 -7.57
C SER A 114 4.45 12.87 -8.92
N ASP A 115 5.64 12.32 -8.94
CA ASP A 115 6.68 12.41 -9.96
C ASP A 115 7.09 11.02 -10.48
N PHE A 116 6.41 9.97 -10.03
CA PHE A 116 6.68 8.61 -10.50
C PHE A 116 6.25 8.44 -11.96
N LEU A 117 7.20 8.02 -12.77
CA LEU A 117 7.05 7.55 -14.14
C LEU A 117 7.66 6.13 -14.19
N ASP A 118 7.22 5.31 -15.12
CA ASP A 118 7.83 4.01 -15.35
C ASP A 118 9.15 4.11 -16.14
N ALA A 119 9.68 2.95 -16.55
CA ALA A 119 10.97 2.84 -17.24
C ALA A 119 10.98 3.52 -18.61
N GLU A 120 9.82 3.70 -19.24
CA GLU A 120 9.67 4.38 -20.53
C GLU A 120 9.36 5.88 -20.36
N GLY A 121 9.20 6.37 -19.12
CA GLY A 121 8.89 7.76 -18.83
C GLY A 121 7.41 8.08 -18.85
N GLU A 122 6.55 7.07 -18.79
CA GLU A 122 5.09 7.24 -18.87
C GLU A 122 4.44 7.17 -17.48
N PRO A 123 3.32 7.88 -17.26
CA PRO A 123 2.62 7.83 -15.99
C PRO A 123 1.83 6.51 -15.83
N GLY A 124 1.88 5.94 -14.62
CA GLY A 124 0.98 4.88 -14.21
C GLY A 124 -0.45 5.38 -14.02
N GLU A 125 -1.43 4.48 -14.13
CA GLU A 125 -2.86 4.81 -14.04
C GLU A 125 -3.58 4.21 -12.82
N TYR A 126 -2.90 3.39 -12.02
CA TYR A 126 -3.54 2.65 -10.91
C TYR A 126 -4.11 3.57 -9.82
N GLN A 127 -3.64 4.82 -9.69
CA GLN A 127 -4.21 5.84 -8.79
C GLN A 127 -5.70 6.10 -9.02
N ARG A 128 -6.18 5.94 -10.26
CA ARG A 128 -7.61 6.05 -10.60
C ARG A 128 -8.44 4.88 -10.03
N ARG A 129 -7.78 3.79 -9.64
CA ARG A 129 -8.39 2.57 -9.10
C ARG A 129 -8.31 2.46 -7.58
N HIS A 130 -7.62 3.38 -6.90
CA HIS A 130 -7.49 3.38 -5.43
C HIS A 130 -8.88 3.37 -4.77
N ARG A 131 -9.03 2.52 -3.76
CA ARG A 131 -10.26 2.35 -3.00
C ARG A 131 -10.11 2.80 -1.55
N ALA A 132 -8.89 2.82 -1.02
CA ALA A 132 -8.55 3.32 0.31
C ALA A 132 -7.43 4.35 0.28
N TYR A 133 -6.30 4.05 -0.35
CA TYR A 133 -5.10 4.89 -0.30
C TYR A 133 -5.39 6.31 -0.81
N GLY A 134 -4.96 7.33 -0.06
CA GLY A 134 -5.14 8.74 -0.44
C GLY A 134 -6.61 9.20 -0.50
N ARG A 135 -7.56 8.39 -0.01
CA ARG A 135 -9.00 8.70 -0.04
C ARG A 135 -9.56 9.14 1.31
N GLU A 136 -8.72 9.61 2.24
CA GLU A 136 -9.17 10.14 3.54
C GLU A 136 -10.33 11.13 3.39
N GLY A 137 -11.37 10.97 4.21
CA GLY A 137 -12.60 11.77 4.17
C GLY A 137 -13.57 11.41 3.03
N LYS A 138 -13.13 10.72 1.97
CA LYS A 138 -14.00 10.30 0.87
C LYS A 138 -14.82 9.06 1.26
N SER A 139 -15.99 8.89 0.67
CA SER A 139 -16.86 7.74 0.92
C SER A 139 -16.20 6.43 0.49
N CYS A 140 -16.25 5.43 1.37
CA CYS A 140 -15.86 4.05 1.06
C CYS A 140 -16.72 3.51 -0.08
N HIS A 141 -16.08 2.86 -1.07
CA HIS A 141 -16.81 2.29 -2.20
C HIS A 141 -17.73 1.11 -1.85
N ARG A 142 -17.62 0.56 -0.63
CA ARG A 142 -18.49 -0.54 -0.14
C ARG A 142 -19.67 -0.03 0.66
N CYS A 143 -19.38 0.65 1.78
CA CYS A 143 -20.40 1.01 2.78
C CYS A 143 -20.64 2.51 2.91
N LYS A 144 -20.00 3.33 2.06
CA LYS A 144 -20.10 4.81 2.04
C LYS A 144 -19.54 5.54 3.27
N THR A 145 -19.24 4.85 4.38
CA THR A 145 -18.50 5.43 5.52
C THR A 145 -17.22 6.11 5.05
N ALA A 146 -16.89 7.28 5.60
CA ALA A 146 -15.68 8.01 5.25
C ALA A 146 -14.43 7.16 5.55
N ILE A 147 -13.52 7.10 4.57
CA ILE A 147 -12.19 6.50 4.77
C ILE A 147 -11.42 7.34 5.79
N ARG A 148 -10.76 6.66 6.72
CA ARG A 148 -9.93 7.26 7.76
C ARG A 148 -8.46 6.99 7.48
N ARG A 149 -7.60 7.87 7.97
CA ARG A 149 -6.15 7.67 8.01
C ARG A 149 -5.70 7.44 9.45
N GLY A 150 -4.67 6.62 9.63
CA GLY A 150 -3.96 6.43 10.89
C GLY A 150 -2.48 6.13 10.64
N LEU A 151 -1.71 5.91 11.70
CA LEU A 151 -0.31 5.51 11.59
C LEU A 151 -0.11 4.05 12.00
N VAL A 152 0.53 3.27 11.13
CA VAL A 152 1.00 1.92 11.44
C VAL A 152 2.48 1.85 11.08
N ALA A 153 3.32 1.52 12.07
CA ALA A 153 4.78 1.49 11.93
C ALA A 153 5.35 2.78 11.31
N GLY A 154 4.87 3.94 11.76
CA GLY A 154 5.31 5.26 11.26
C GLY A 154 4.86 5.59 9.83
N ARG A 155 4.02 4.76 9.20
CA ARG A 155 3.51 4.98 7.84
C ARG A 155 2.02 5.32 7.85
N SER A 156 1.64 6.31 7.04
CA SER A 156 0.23 6.66 6.79
C SER A 156 -0.53 5.44 6.27
N SER A 157 -1.67 5.16 6.88
CA SER A 157 -2.50 3.97 6.63
C SER A 157 -3.95 4.34 6.44
N TYR A 158 -4.49 4.06 5.26
CA TYR A 158 -5.86 4.37 4.90
C TYR A 158 -6.75 3.14 5.03
N PHE A 159 -7.91 3.29 5.67
CA PHE A 159 -8.84 2.19 5.91
C PHE A 159 -10.28 2.67 6.06
N CYS A 160 -11.24 1.78 5.85
CA CYS A 160 -12.65 2.03 6.16
C CYS A 160 -12.96 1.51 7.58
N PRO A 161 -13.35 2.36 8.55
CA PRO A 161 -13.59 1.91 9.92
C PRO A 161 -14.79 0.95 10.06
N SER A 162 -15.74 1.01 9.12
CA SER A 162 -16.90 0.09 9.08
C SER A 162 -16.55 -1.26 8.45
N CYS A 163 -15.81 -1.28 7.33
CA CYS A 163 -15.44 -2.53 6.64
C CYS A 163 -14.21 -3.22 7.26
N GLN A 164 -13.36 -2.47 7.95
CA GLN A 164 -12.13 -2.93 8.57
C GLN A 164 -12.16 -2.47 10.02
N ARG A 165 -12.77 -3.27 10.90
CA ARG A 165 -12.98 -2.86 12.30
C ARG A 165 -11.62 -2.65 13.01
N PRO A 166 -11.38 -1.49 13.63
CA PRO A 166 -10.11 -1.23 14.31
C PRO A 166 -9.95 -2.11 15.57
N PRO A 167 -8.72 -2.58 15.86
CA PRO A 167 -8.44 -3.20 17.15
C PRO A 167 -8.55 -2.17 18.28
N ARG A 168 -8.80 -2.64 19.51
CA ARG A 168 -8.87 -1.79 20.71
C ARG A 168 -7.61 -0.92 20.84
N GLY A 169 -7.78 0.35 21.19
CA GLY A 169 -6.70 1.31 21.38
C GLY A 169 -6.06 1.86 20.10
N PHE A 170 -6.55 1.49 18.91
CA PHE A 170 -6.08 2.13 17.68
C PHE A 170 -6.72 3.52 17.49
N ALA A 171 -5.90 4.55 17.43
CA ALA A 171 -6.32 5.92 17.16
C ALA A 171 -6.18 6.27 15.67
N ALA A 172 -7.30 6.63 15.04
CA ALA A 172 -7.28 7.26 13.72
C ALA A 172 -6.92 8.75 13.86
N LEU A 173 -6.25 9.31 12.85
CA LEU A 173 -6.04 10.75 12.76
C LEU A 173 -7.39 11.48 12.60
N PRO A 174 -7.50 12.72 13.10
CA PRO A 174 -8.65 13.58 12.82
C PRO A 174 -8.85 13.74 11.31
N LEU A 175 -10.11 13.79 10.88
CA LEU A 175 -10.40 14.09 9.48
C LEU A 175 -9.96 15.53 9.17
N PRO A 176 -9.39 15.79 7.98
CA PRO A 176 -9.14 17.15 7.56
C PRO A 176 -10.47 17.93 7.52
N PRO A 177 -10.46 19.23 7.82
CA PRO A 177 -11.64 20.07 7.70
C PRO A 177 -12.19 19.98 6.27
N ARG A 178 -13.52 19.97 6.14
CA ARG A 178 -14.15 20.03 4.82
C ARG A 178 -13.74 21.35 4.18
N THR A 179 -12.86 21.30 3.19
CA THR A 179 -12.58 22.48 2.37
C THR A 179 -13.89 22.88 1.71
N ALA A 180 -14.44 24.04 2.11
CA ALA A 180 -15.51 24.67 1.37
C ALA A 180 -15.07 24.76 -0.11
N HIS A 181 -15.95 24.37 -1.01
CA HIS A 181 -15.71 24.48 -2.44
C HIS A 181 -15.54 25.98 -2.75
N VAL A 182 -14.29 26.45 -2.89
CA VAL A 182 -14.02 27.81 -3.36
C VAL A 182 -14.31 27.79 -4.86
N PRO A 183 -15.35 28.49 -5.35
CA PRO A 183 -15.64 28.52 -6.78
C PRO A 183 -14.41 29.09 -7.49
N SER A 184 -13.93 28.40 -8.52
CA SER A 184 -12.86 28.89 -9.38
C SER A 184 -13.25 30.27 -9.93
N ARG A 185 -12.51 31.31 -9.57
CA ARG A 185 -12.71 32.64 -10.16
C ARG A 185 -12.43 32.53 -11.66
N LYS A 186 -13.46 32.72 -12.49
CA LYS A 186 -13.29 32.86 -13.94
C LYS A 186 -12.30 34.01 -14.21
N PRO A 187 -11.38 33.86 -15.18
CA PRO A 187 -10.48 34.95 -15.55
C PRO A 187 -11.32 36.12 -16.08
N ARG A 188 -11.14 37.31 -15.50
CA ARG A 188 -11.71 38.55 -16.04
C ARG A 188 -11.10 38.76 -17.42
N ARG A 189 -11.92 38.72 -18.46
CA ARG A 189 -11.56 39.23 -19.77
C ARG A 189 -11.37 40.74 -19.64
N THR A 190 -10.16 41.22 -19.85
CA THR A 190 -9.87 42.64 -20.10
C THR A 190 -10.19 42.92 -21.56
N ASN A 191 -11.06 43.91 -21.80
CA ASN A 191 -11.28 44.52 -23.11
C ASN A 191 -10.05 45.32 -23.54
#